data_AF-K2NR06-F1
#
_entry.id   AF-K2NR06-F1
#
_cell.length_a   1.000
_cell.length_b   1.000
_cell.length_c   1.000
_cell.angle_alpha   90.00
_cell.angle_beta   90.00
_cell.angle_gamma   90.00
#
_symmetry.space_group_name_H-M   'P 1'
#
loop_
_entity.id
_entity.type
_entity.pdbx_description
1 polymer ?
#
loop_
_entity_poly.entity_id
_entity_poly.type
_entity_poly.pdbx_seq_one_letter_code
_entity_poly.pdbx_strand_id
1 'polypeptide(L)'
;MLTRVILAALVAGLLAGVFATAAQSVRVIPLILQAEAYEEGVSHAETEDEVWAPEEGLQRTFFTLLSNLVTGVAFALILTAITLILDQPVSLRHGARWGAGGFAVFVLAPNFGLPPELRLHGSDSLPDGGKSPSIRADVLKEKGWTVSNLAYALKTGIQPDGDAFGGSMGEVVRDGTSFLSQDDLTAIATFLLEREND
;
A
#
# COMPACT_ATOMS: atom_id res chain seq x y z
N MET A 1 -5.18 -7.63 41.73
CA MET A 1 -6.12 -7.56 40.60
C MET A 1 -5.43 -7.14 39.31
N LEU A 2 -4.66 -6.04 39.31
CA LEU A 2 -3.91 -5.55 38.16
C LEU A 2 -2.99 -6.59 37.48
N THR A 3 -2.21 -7.35 38.25
CA THR A 3 -1.30 -8.39 37.70
C THR A 3 -2.03 -9.46 36.89
N ARG A 4 -3.24 -9.86 37.31
CA ARG A 4 -4.04 -10.86 36.58
C ARG A 4 -4.54 -10.31 35.25
N VAL A 5 -4.90 -9.03 35.23
CA VAL A 5 -5.37 -8.33 34.02
C VAL A 5 -4.22 -8.17 33.01
N ILE A 6 -3.04 -7.75 33.48
CA ILE A 6 -1.84 -7.64 32.64
C ILE A 6 -1.45 -9.01 32.07
N LEU A 7 -1.41 -10.06 32.90
CA LEU A 7 -1.08 -11.41 32.41
C LEU A 7 -2.09 -11.92 31.39
N ALA A 8 -3.39 -11.68 31.60
CA ALA A 8 -4.43 -12.04 30.63
C ALA A 8 -4.25 -11.30 29.30
N ALA A 9 -3.93 -10.00 29.34
CA ALA A 9 -3.66 -9.20 28.15
C ALA A 9 -2.40 -9.68 27.41
N LEU A 10 -1.32 -10.01 28.13
CA LEU A 10 -0.10 -10.56 27.54
C LEU A 10 -0.39 -11.89 26.81
N VAL A 11 -1.07 -12.83 27.46
CA VAL A 11 -1.41 -14.12 26.84
C VAL A 11 -2.33 -13.93 25.63
N ALA A 12 -3.35 -13.08 25.74
CA ALA A 12 -4.25 -12.78 24.63
C ALA A 12 -3.51 -12.14 23.44
N GLY A 13 -2.61 -11.18 23.71
CA GLY A 13 -1.82 -10.51 22.70
C GLY A 13 -0.81 -11.43 22.00
N LEU A 14 -0.14 -12.30 22.76
CA LEU A 14 0.76 -13.31 22.19
C LEU A 14 -0.01 -14.30 21.30
N LEU A 15 -1.16 -14.81 21.76
CA LEU A 15 -2.01 -15.70 20.96
C LEU A 15 -2.48 -15.00 19.68
N ALA A 16 -2.88 -13.73 19.75
CA ALA A 16 -3.25 -12.94 18.58
C ALA A 16 -2.08 -12.76 17.60
N GLY A 17 -0.86 -12.52 18.10
CA GLY A 17 0.35 -12.39 17.26
C GLY A 17 0.74 -13.69 16.55
N VAL A 18 0.66 -14.83 17.25
CA VAL A 18 0.85 -16.16 16.63
C VAL A 18 -0.19 -16.40 15.54
N PHE A 19 -1.47 -16.13 15.83
CA PHE A 19 -2.55 -16.27 14.85
C PHE A 19 -2.32 -15.37 13.62
N ALA A 20 -1.95 -14.12 13.81
CA ALA A 20 -1.68 -13.18 12.72
C ALA A 20 -0.53 -13.68 11.82
N THR A 21 0.53 -14.23 12.42
CA THR A 21 1.68 -14.80 11.70
C THR A 21 1.28 -16.00 10.85
N ALA A 22 0.45 -16.90 11.40
CA ALA A 22 -0.07 -18.05 10.65
C ALA A 22 -1.00 -17.61 9.50
N ALA A 23 -1.80 -16.56 9.70
CA ALA A 23 -2.64 -16.03 8.64
C ALA A 23 -1.80 -15.38 7.52
N GLN A 24 -0.75 -14.63 7.89
CA GLN A 24 0.17 -13.99 6.94
C GLN A 24 1.00 -15.02 6.17
N SER A 25 1.41 -16.13 6.80
CA SER A 25 2.19 -17.16 6.10
C SER A 25 1.41 -17.84 4.97
N VAL A 26 0.09 -17.96 5.12
CA VAL A 26 -0.77 -18.57 4.09
C VAL A 26 -1.19 -17.57 3.01
N ARG A 27 -1.38 -16.29 3.34
CA ARG A 27 -1.92 -15.30 2.40
C ARG A 27 -0.89 -14.35 1.82
N VAL A 28 -0.01 -13.81 2.67
CA VAL A 28 0.86 -12.68 2.33
C VAL A 28 2.19 -13.18 1.77
N ILE A 29 2.81 -14.17 2.41
CA ILE A 29 4.12 -14.69 1.96
C ILE A 29 4.10 -15.19 0.51
N PRO A 30 3.10 -15.96 0.04
CA PRO A 30 3.07 -16.40 -1.35
C PRO A 30 2.98 -15.25 -2.36
N LEU A 31 2.29 -14.16 -2.01
CA LEU A 31 2.17 -12.98 -2.87
C LEU A 31 3.49 -12.20 -2.95
N ILE A 32 4.23 -12.12 -1.83
CA ILE A 32 5.56 -11.48 -1.81
C ILE A 32 6.53 -12.26 -2.69
N LEU A 33 6.61 -13.58 -2.54
CA LEU A 33 7.48 -14.42 -3.37
C LEU A 33 7.14 -14.32 -4.86
N GLN A 34 5.85 -14.21 -5.17
CA GLN A 34 5.42 -13.99 -6.55
C GLN A 34 5.89 -12.61 -7.06
N ALA A 35 5.81 -11.56 -6.25
CA ALA A 35 6.27 -10.22 -6.63
C ALA A 35 7.80 -10.16 -6.79
N GLU A 36 8.56 -10.74 -5.86
CA GLU A 36 10.03 -10.82 -5.92
C GLU A 36 10.50 -11.50 -7.22
N ALA A 37 9.83 -12.59 -7.63
CA ALA A 37 10.11 -13.26 -8.89
C ALA A 37 9.82 -12.39 -10.14
N TYR A 38 8.87 -11.45 -10.06
CA TYR A 38 8.62 -10.49 -11.14
C TYR A 38 9.69 -9.39 -11.18
N GLU A 39 10.18 -8.95 -10.02
CA GLU A 39 11.20 -7.89 -9.92
C GLU A 39 12.59 -8.38 -10.31
N GLU A 40 12.95 -9.63 -9.99
CA GLU A 40 14.24 -10.22 -10.41
C GLU A 40 14.36 -10.31 -11.94
N GLY A 41 13.24 -10.41 -12.66
CA GLY A 41 13.19 -10.37 -14.12
C GLY A 41 13.34 -8.97 -14.74
N VAL A 42 13.23 -7.91 -13.94
CA VAL A 42 13.33 -6.51 -14.35
C VAL A 42 14.56 -5.91 -13.66
N SER A 43 15.72 -6.00 -14.31
CA SER A 43 16.96 -5.44 -13.77
C SER A 43 16.86 -3.91 -13.66
N HIS A 44 16.54 -3.40 -12.47
CA HIS A 44 16.75 -1.98 -12.18
C HIS A 44 18.25 -1.73 -12.04
N ALA A 45 18.79 -0.96 -12.98
CA ALA A 45 20.16 -0.47 -12.96
C ALA A 45 20.28 0.71 -11.99
N GLU A 46 20.00 0.48 -10.70
CA GLU A 46 20.20 1.44 -9.63
C GLU A 46 21.26 0.88 -8.67
N THR A 47 22.27 1.70 -8.37
CA THR A 47 23.33 1.37 -7.42
C THR A 47 22.80 1.70 -6.03
N GLU A 48 21.82 0.93 -5.54
CA GLU A 48 21.30 1.14 -4.19
C GLU A 48 22.19 0.43 -3.18
N ASP A 49 22.61 1.17 -2.15
CA ASP A 49 23.16 0.59 -0.93
C ASP A 49 22.21 -0.53 -0.47
N GLU A 50 22.70 -1.78 -0.35
CA GLU A 50 21.89 -2.94 0.04
C GLU A 50 21.02 -2.60 1.26
N VAL A 51 19.73 -2.34 1.04
CA VAL A 51 18.77 -2.09 2.11
C VAL A 51 18.53 -3.42 2.80
N TRP A 52 18.96 -3.53 4.06
CA TRP A 52 18.86 -4.76 4.83
C TRP A 52 17.42 -5.28 4.86
N ALA A 53 17.24 -6.55 4.46
CA ALA A 53 16.00 -7.30 4.58
C ALA A 53 16.27 -8.68 5.20
N PRO A 54 15.32 -9.27 5.95
CA PRO A 54 15.43 -10.65 6.41
C PRO A 54 15.49 -11.63 5.22
N GLU A 55 16.44 -12.56 5.24
CA GLU A 55 16.52 -13.65 4.27
C GLU A 55 15.24 -14.51 4.27
N GLU A 56 15.01 -15.20 3.16
CA GLU A 56 13.87 -16.09 2.99
C GLU A 56 13.82 -17.22 4.04
N GLY A 57 12.63 -17.82 4.17
CA GLY A 57 12.41 -18.96 5.06
C GLY A 57 12.32 -18.56 6.53
N LEU A 58 13.29 -19.02 7.34
CA LEU A 58 13.20 -18.93 8.80
C LEU A 58 13.44 -17.51 9.33
N GLN A 59 14.34 -16.75 8.72
CA GLN A 59 14.66 -15.40 9.20
C GLN A 59 13.45 -14.47 9.03
N ARG A 60 12.86 -14.42 7.82
CA ARG A 60 11.60 -13.71 7.55
C ARG A 60 10.49 -14.14 8.50
N THR A 61 10.24 -15.45 8.64
CA THR A 61 9.19 -15.96 9.54
C THR A 61 9.41 -15.56 11.00
N PHE A 62 10.66 -15.59 11.47
CA PHE A 62 11.02 -15.20 12.84
C PHE A 62 10.77 -13.71 13.10
N PHE A 63 11.23 -12.83 12.21
CA PHE A 63 11.03 -11.38 12.38
C PHE A 63 9.56 -10.99 12.23
N THR A 64 8.82 -11.62 11.30
CA THR A 64 7.36 -11.46 11.21
C THR A 64 6.67 -11.90 12.49
N LEU A 65 7.03 -13.07 13.03
CA LEU A 65 6.47 -13.56 14.29
C LEU A 65 6.75 -12.58 15.42
N LEU A 66 8.00 -12.18 15.61
CA LEU A 66 8.42 -11.26 16.66
C LEU A 66 7.65 -9.94 16.58
N SER A 67 7.57 -9.34 15.39
CA SER A 67 6.83 -8.10 15.15
C SER A 67 5.33 -8.25 15.48
N ASN A 68 4.71 -9.34 15.04
CA ASN A 68 3.30 -9.62 15.33
C ASN A 68 3.04 -9.89 16.82
N LEU A 69 3.97 -10.52 17.54
CA LEU A 69 3.87 -10.73 18.99
C LEU A 69 3.90 -9.39 19.74
N VAL A 70 4.84 -8.50 19.41
CA VAL A 70 4.93 -7.17 20.04
C VAL A 70 3.67 -6.36 19.73
N THR A 71 3.24 -6.35 18.47
CA THR A 71 2.02 -5.64 18.03
C THR A 71 0.78 -6.19 18.73
N GLY A 72 0.62 -7.51 18.77
CA GLY A 72 -0.50 -8.17 19.44
C GLY A 72 -0.58 -7.85 20.92
N VAL A 73 0.56 -7.86 21.62
CA VAL A 73 0.66 -7.45 23.02
C VAL A 73 0.28 -5.98 23.22
N ALA A 74 0.80 -5.08 22.37
CA ALA A 74 0.48 -3.65 22.44
C ALA A 74 -1.03 -3.39 22.29
N PHE A 75 -1.66 -3.98 21.27
CA PHE A 75 -3.12 -3.85 21.07
C PHE A 75 -3.92 -4.46 22.22
N ALA A 76 -3.52 -5.62 22.74
CA ALA A 76 -4.21 -6.25 23.87
C ALA A 76 -4.14 -5.39 25.14
N LEU A 77 -2.98 -4.77 25.42
CA LEU A 77 -2.82 -3.86 26.54
C LEU A 77 -3.66 -2.59 26.38
N ILE A 78 -3.68 -1.98 25.19
CA ILE A 78 -4.48 -0.79 24.89
C ILE A 78 -5.97 -1.09 25.05
N LEU A 79 -6.46 -2.18 24.44
CA LEU A 79 -7.87 -2.59 24.56
C LEU A 79 -8.24 -2.85 26.01
N THR A 80 -7.38 -3.55 26.74
CA THR A 80 -7.61 -3.82 28.17
C THR A 80 -7.68 -2.51 28.96
N ALA A 81 -6.74 -1.58 28.75
CA ALA A 81 -6.75 -0.28 29.41
C ALA A 81 -8.04 0.51 29.14
N ILE A 82 -8.48 0.56 27.89
CA ILE A 82 -9.73 1.23 27.50
C ILE A 82 -10.95 0.58 28.17
N THR A 83 -11.03 -0.76 28.19
CA THR A 83 -12.16 -1.44 28.84
C THR A 83 -12.23 -1.18 30.34
N LEU A 84 -11.08 -1.01 31.00
CA LEU A 84 -11.03 -0.65 32.43
C LEU A 84 -11.45 0.81 32.66
N ILE A 85 -11.00 1.75 31.83
CA ILE A 85 -11.35 3.17 31.94
C ILE A 85 -12.86 3.38 31.74
N LEU A 86 -13.46 2.62 30.83
CA LEU A 86 -14.89 2.70 30.50
C LEU A 86 -15.78 1.80 31.39
N ASP A 87 -15.21 1.17 32.42
CA ASP A 87 -15.85 0.24 33.36
C ASP A 87 -16.75 -0.80 32.66
N GLN A 88 -16.25 -1.36 31.55
CA GLN A 88 -17.03 -2.28 30.71
C GLN A 88 -16.99 -3.71 31.29
N PRO A 89 -18.11 -4.45 31.29
CA PRO A 89 -18.12 -5.82 31.78
C PRO A 89 -17.34 -6.74 30.84
N VAL A 90 -16.41 -7.51 31.39
CA VAL A 90 -15.63 -8.51 30.65
C VAL A 90 -16.55 -9.68 30.27
N SER A 91 -16.93 -9.74 29.00
CA SER A 91 -17.76 -10.83 28.45
C SER A 91 -17.45 -11.04 26.97
N LEU A 92 -17.75 -12.24 26.45
CA LEU A 92 -17.53 -12.58 25.05
C LEU A 92 -18.22 -11.61 24.08
N ARG A 93 -19.43 -11.16 24.41
CA ARG A 93 -20.19 -10.19 23.59
C ARG A 93 -19.51 -8.82 23.52
N HIS A 94 -18.93 -8.36 24.62
CA HIS A 94 -18.21 -7.08 24.65
C HIS A 94 -16.89 -7.20 23.89
N GLY A 95 -16.14 -8.27 24.10
CA GLY A 95 -14.91 -8.56 23.34
C GLY A 95 -15.16 -8.64 21.83
N ALA A 96 -16.22 -9.33 21.41
CA ALA A 96 -16.59 -9.43 19.99
C ALA A 96 -16.93 -8.07 19.37
N ARG A 97 -17.67 -7.19 20.08
CA ARG A 97 -17.98 -5.83 19.60
C ARG A 97 -16.74 -4.96 19.49
N TRP A 98 -15.85 -5.00 20.48
CA TRP A 98 -14.57 -4.28 20.44
C TRP A 98 -13.65 -4.79 19.32
N GLY A 99 -13.58 -6.10 19.13
CA GLY A 99 -12.84 -6.71 18.02
C GLY A 99 -13.41 -6.31 16.66
N ALA A 100 -14.73 -6.35 16.50
CA ALA A 100 -15.39 -5.92 15.26
C ALA A 100 -15.18 -4.42 14.99
N GLY A 101 -15.26 -3.56 16.02
CA GLY A 101 -14.97 -2.14 15.90
C GLY A 101 -13.51 -1.87 15.52
N GLY A 102 -12.57 -2.55 16.17
CA GLY A 102 -11.15 -2.47 15.82
C GLY A 102 -10.87 -2.93 14.39
N PHE A 103 -11.46 -4.06 13.97
CA PHE A 103 -11.37 -4.52 12.58
C PHE A 103 -11.95 -3.50 11.60
N ALA A 104 -13.11 -2.93 11.90
CA ALA A 104 -13.73 -1.94 11.04
C ALA A 104 -12.84 -0.70 10.83
N VAL A 105 -12.20 -0.22 11.90
CA VAL A 105 -11.36 0.99 11.87
C VAL A 105 -9.98 0.72 11.27
N PHE A 106 -9.29 -0.33 11.70
CA PHE A 106 -7.89 -0.58 11.33
C PHE A 106 -7.73 -1.42 10.06
N VAL A 107 -8.76 -2.17 9.65
CA VAL A 107 -8.69 -3.05 8.47
C VAL A 107 -9.73 -2.65 7.43
N LEU A 108 -11.01 -2.66 7.76
CA LEU A 108 -12.06 -2.50 6.74
C LEU A 108 -12.08 -1.11 6.10
N ALA A 109 -12.04 -0.05 6.91
CA ALA A 109 -12.13 1.32 6.40
C ALA A 109 -10.95 1.71 5.50
N PRO A 110 -9.67 1.41 5.84
CA PRO A 110 -8.54 1.67 4.94
C PRO A 110 -8.58 0.83 3.65
N ASN A 111 -9.16 -0.37 3.71
CA ASN A 111 -9.27 -1.27 2.55
C ASN A 111 -10.52 -0.99 1.69
N PHE A 112 -11.37 -0.03 2.09
CA PHE A 112 -12.52 0.41 1.30
C PHE A 112 -12.06 1.34 0.17
N GLY A 113 -11.41 0.75 -0.83
CA GLY A 113 -10.90 1.46 -2.02
C GLY A 113 -11.86 1.45 -3.20
N LEU A 114 -11.44 2.12 -4.29
CA LEU A 114 -12.15 2.05 -5.57
C LEU A 114 -12.10 0.62 -6.12
N PRO A 115 -13.18 0.15 -6.75
CA PRO A 115 -13.19 -1.15 -7.39
C PRO A 115 -12.20 -1.18 -8.57
N PRO A 116 -11.66 -2.36 -8.93
CA PRO A 116 -10.57 -2.49 -9.89
C PRO A 116 -10.88 -1.90 -11.26
N GLU A 117 -12.14 -1.88 -11.69
CA GLU A 117 -12.59 -1.30 -12.95
C GLU A 117 -12.42 0.23 -13.04
N LEU A 118 -12.25 0.94 -11.92
CA LEU A 118 -12.03 2.39 -11.88
C LEU A 118 -10.54 2.77 -11.82
N ARG A 119 -9.62 1.80 -11.91
CA ARG A 119 -8.17 2.08 -11.95
C ARG A 119 -7.84 2.97 -13.16
N LEU A 120 -7.06 4.02 -12.92
CA LEU A 120 -6.58 4.96 -13.94
C LEU A 120 -7.68 5.73 -14.71
N HIS A 121 -8.93 5.69 -14.25
CA HIS A 121 -10.06 6.38 -14.90
C HIS A 121 -10.06 7.91 -14.66
N GLY A 122 -9.25 8.39 -13.71
CA GLY A 122 -9.25 9.80 -13.30
C GLY A 122 -10.47 10.15 -12.44
N SER A 123 -10.72 11.44 -12.26
CA SER A 123 -11.86 11.97 -11.50
C SER A 123 -12.26 13.35 -12.00
N ASP A 124 -13.57 13.56 -12.16
CA ASP A 124 -14.16 14.85 -12.57
C ASP A 124 -14.37 15.84 -11.41
N SER A 125 -14.10 15.41 -10.18
CA SER A 125 -14.39 16.18 -8.98
C SER A 125 -13.34 15.91 -7.90
N LEU A 126 -12.20 16.59 -8.01
CA LEU A 126 -11.18 16.59 -6.96
C LEU A 126 -11.58 17.56 -5.83
N PRO A 127 -11.05 17.38 -4.60
CA PRO A 127 -11.34 18.24 -3.45
C PRO A 127 -11.03 19.73 -3.65
N ASP A 128 -10.11 20.05 -4.57
CA ASP A 128 -9.72 21.41 -4.97
C ASP A 128 -10.59 21.98 -6.11
N GLY A 129 -11.62 21.24 -6.55
CA GLY A 129 -12.47 21.59 -7.70
C GLY A 129 -11.83 21.29 -9.05
N GLY A 130 -10.64 20.68 -9.08
CA GLY A 130 -9.93 20.27 -10.28
C GLY A 130 -10.47 18.97 -10.89
N LYS A 131 -9.89 18.60 -12.02
CA LYS A 131 -10.15 17.35 -12.73
C LYS A 131 -8.85 16.60 -12.99
N SER A 132 -8.90 15.29 -12.83
CA SER A 132 -7.84 14.38 -13.24
C SER A 132 -8.34 13.58 -14.45
N PRO A 133 -7.72 13.71 -15.64
CA PRO A 133 -8.13 12.95 -16.80
C PRO A 133 -7.77 11.47 -16.65
N SER A 134 -8.47 10.60 -17.38
CA SER A 134 -8.10 9.18 -17.46
C SER A 134 -6.72 9.03 -18.11
N ILE A 135 -5.91 8.14 -17.53
CA ILE A 135 -4.59 7.71 -18.03
C ILE A 135 -4.61 6.22 -18.43
N ARG A 136 -5.78 5.69 -18.82
CA ARG A 136 -5.90 4.33 -19.36
C ARG A 136 -5.29 4.26 -20.76
N ALA A 137 -4.76 3.10 -21.12
CA ALA A 137 -4.02 2.90 -22.37
C ALA A 137 -4.86 3.22 -23.62
N ASP A 138 -6.13 2.84 -23.64
CA ASP A 138 -7.08 3.14 -24.73
C ASP A 138 -7.30 4.65 -24.90
N VAL A 139 -7.55 5.36 -23.81
CA VAL A 139 -7.78 6.81 -23.82
C VAL A 139 -6.52 7.58 -24.22
N LEU A 140 -5.36 7.16 -23.72
CA LEU A 140 -4.08 7.79 -24.08
C LEU A 140 -3.77 7.59 -25.56
N LYS A 141 -3.96 6.37 -26.10
CA LYS A 141 -3.77 6.08 -27.54
C LYS A 141 -4.72 6.87 -28.42
N GLU A 142 -6.00 6.97 -28.04
CA GLU A 142 -6.99 7.78 -28.77
C GLU A 142 -6.59 9.26 -28.84
N LYS A 143 -5.99 9.78 -27.76
CA LYS A 143 -5.45 11.14 -27.68
C LYS A 143 -4.08 11.32 -28.37
N GLY A 144 -3.55 10.29 -29.03
CA GLY A 144 -2.28 10.36 -29.76
C GLY A 144 -1.02 10.27 -28.90
N TRP A 145 -1.14 9.81 -27.65
CA TRP A 145 0.03 9.54 -26.81
C TRP A 145 0.77 8.29 -27.29
N THR A 146 2.09 8.38 -27.34
CA THR A 146 3.03 7.31 -27.64
C THR A 146 4.03 7.19 -26.49
N VAL A 147 4.74 6.06 -26.40
CA VAL A 147 5.74 5.86 -25.35
C VAL A 147 6.79 6.98 -25.38
N SER A 148 7.23 7.36 -26.58
CA SER A 148 8.22 8.42 -26.77
C SER A 148 7.73 9.81 -26.35
N ASN A 149 6.53 10.22 -26.77
CA ASN A 149 6.03 11.56 -26.46
C ASN A 149 5.55 11.69 -25.00
N LEU A 150 5.08 10.59 -24.39
CA LEU A 150 4.71 10.56 -22.98
C LEU A 150 5.94 10.64 -22.09
N ALA A 151 7.01 9.87 -22.40
CA ALA A 151 8.28 9.98 -21.70
C ALA A 151 8.87 11.40 -21.80
N TYR A 152 8.80 12.00 -23.00
CA TYR A 152 9.23 13.39 -23.21
C TYR A 152 8.41 14.38 -22.37
N ALA A 153 7.09 14.23 -22.34
CA ALA A 153 6.20 15.09 -21.55
C ALA A 153 6.46 14.95 -20.05
N LEU A 154 6.73 13.75 -19.55
CA LEU A 154 7.09 13.53 -18.15
C LEU A 154 8.47 14.12 -17.80
N LYS A 155 9.39 14.25 -18.75
CA LYS A 155 10.68 14.92 -18.52
C LYS A 155 10.57 16.44 -18.53
N THR A 156 9.81 16.98 -19.47
CA THR A 156 9.85 18.41 -19.83
C THR A 156 8.62 19.19 -19.40
N GLY A 157 7.51 18.51 -19.17
CA GLY A 157 6.21 19.11 -18.90
C GLY A 157 5.45 19.49 -20.16
N ILE A 158 5.98 19.21 -21.36
CA ILE A 158 5.40 19.63 -22.64
C ILE A 158 4.65 18.47 -23.30
N GLN A 159 3.38 18.71 -23.60
CA GLN A 159 2.45 17.78 -24.23
C GLN A 159 2.72 17.65 -25.76
N PRO A 160 2.16 16.63 -26.44
CA PRO A 160 2.36 16.40 -27.87
C PRO A 160 1.85 17.53 -28.77
N ASP A 161 0.89 18.31 -28.29
CA ASP A 161 0.35 19.51 -28.95
C ASP A 161 1.21 20.77 -28.74
N GLY A 162 2.26 20.68 -27.92
CA GLY A 162 3.16 21.76 -27.59
C GLY A 162 2.73 22.61 -26.39
N ASP A 163 1.60 22.31 -25.75
CA ASP A 163 1.18 22.98 -24.53
C ASP A 163 1.89 22.40 -23.30
N ALA A 164 1.96 23.15 -22.20
CA ALA A 164 2.50 22.65 -20.94
C ALA A 164 1.43 21.93 -20.11
N PHE A 165 1.82 20.96 -19.28
CA PHE A 165 0.92 20.42 -18.26
C PHE A 165 0.50 21.54 -17.30
N GLY A 166 -0.81 21.69 -17.12
CA GLY A 166 -1.39 22.67 -16.20
C GLY A 166 -1.49 22.18 -14.76
N GLY A 167 -1.73 23.12 -13.84
CA GLY A 167 -2.04 22.85 -12.44
C GLY A 167 -0.96 22.05 -11.70
N SER A 168 -1.38 21.15 -10.82
CA SER A 168 -0.49 20.33 -9.99
C SER A 168 0.39 19.37 -10.80
N MET A 169 -0.01 18.99 -12.02
CA MET A 169 0.81 18.12 -12.87
C MET A 169 2.11 18.81 -13.32
N GLY A 170 2.10 20.13 -13.51
CA GLY A 170 3.32 20.89 -13.79
C GLY A 170 4.32 20.85 -12.63
N GLU A 171 3.83 20.86 -11.39
CA GLU A 171 4.66 20.73 -10.18
C GLU A 171 5.22 19.32 -10.05
N VAL A 172 4.41 18.29 -10.32
CA VAL A 172 4.86 16.88 -10.34
C VAL A 172 6.01 16.67 -11.32
N VAL A 173 5.97 17.33 -12.48
CA VAL A 173 7.08 17.26 -13.43
C VAL A 173 8.30 18.02 -12.91
N ARG A 174 8.13 19.29 -12.53
CA ARG A 174 9.23 20.15 -12.09
C ARG A 174 9.96 19.57 -10.87
N ASP A 175 9.22 19.07 -9.89
CA ASP A 175 9.74 18.67 -8.59
C ASP A 175 9.87 17.13 -8.44
N GLY A 176 9.53 16.37 -9.50
CA GLY A 176 9.51 14.91 -9.47
C GLY A 176 10.04 14.28 -10.77
N THR A 177 9.16 14.07 -11.76
CA THR A 177 9.49 13.22 -12.92
C THR A 177 10.62 13.78 -13.80
N SER A 178 10.87 15.09 -13.78
CA SER A 178 12.00 15.69 -14.50
C SER A 178 13.37 15.21 -14.00
N PHE A 179 13.48 14.70 -12.76
CA PHE A 179 14.73 14.16 -12.20
C PHE A 179 15.00 12.71 -12.59
N LEU A 180 13.99 11.98 -13.07
CA LEU A 180 14.12 10.56 -13.43
C LEU A 180 15.00 10.34 -14.66
N SER A 181 15.59 9.15 -14.75
CA SER A 181 16.37 8.73 -15.91
C SER A 181 15.46 8.54 -17.13
N GLN A 182 16.06 8.56 -18.33
CA GLN A 182 15.28 8.33 -19.55
C GLN A 182 14.69 6.92 -19.61
N ASP A 183 15.39 5.94 -19.01
CA ASP A 183 14.94 4.55 -18.97
C ASP A 183 13.72 4.41 -18.06
N ASP A 184 13.72 5.06 -16.88
CA ASP A 184 12.56 5.07 -15.96
C ASP A 184 11.34 5.72 -16.60
N LEU A 185 11.53 6.87 -17.26
CA LEU A 185 10.44 7.56 -17.94
C LEU A 185 9.87 6.72 -19.08
N THR A 186 10.72 5.99 -19.79
CA THR A 186 10.30 5.07 -20.84
C THR A 186 9.55 3.87 -20.24
N ALA A 187 9.99 3.34 -19.10
CA ALA A 187 9.32 2.26 -18.39
C ALA A 187 7.93 2.70 -17.90
N ILE A 188 7.80 3.89 -17.31
CA ILE A 188 6.51 4.46 -16.89
C ILE A 188 5.58 4.61 -18.10
N ALA A 189 6.07 5.20 -19.19
CA ALA A 189 5.28 5.41 -20.39
C ALA A 189 4.84 4.08 -21.04
N THR A 190 5.72 3.08 -21.05
CA THR A 190 5.43 1.72 -21.52
C THR A 190 4.36 1.07 -20.67
N PHE A 191 4.48 1.14 -19.33
CA PHE A 191 3.48 0.60 -18.41
C PHE A 191 2.08 1.21 -18.62
N LEU A 192 2.00 2.52 -18.87
CA LEU A 192 0.72 3.20 -19.08
C LEU A 192 0.08 2.90 -20.45
N LEU A 193 0.88 2.70 -21.50
CA LEU A 193 0.38 2.55 -22.87
C LEU A 193 0.27 1.09 -23.34
N GLU A 194 1.07 0.18 -22.83
CA GLU A 194 1.14 -1.21 -23.31
C GLU A 194 0.40 -2.20 -22.41
N ARG A 195 -0.06 -1.76 -21.24
CA ARG A 195 -0.89 -2.56 -20.35
C ARG A 195 -2.22 -2.97 -21.02
N GLU A 196 -2.54 -4.26 -20.96
CA GLU A 196 -3.88 -4.77 -21.31
C GLU A 196 -4.92 -4.27 -20.29
N ASN A 197 -6.07 -3.84 -20.79
CA ASN A 197 -7.18 -3.32 -19.99
C ASN A 197 -7.94 -4.49 -19.32
N ASP A 198 -7.35 -5.08 -18.28
CA ASP A 198 -8.03 -6.02 -17.36
C ASP A 198 -8.87 -5.30 -16.29
#